data_AF-Q7RB22-F1
#
_entry.id   AF-Q7RB22-F1
#
_cell.length_a   1.000
_cell.length_b   1.000
_cell.length_c   1.000
_cell.angle_alpha   90.00
_cell.angle_beta   90.00
_cell.angle_gamma   90.00
#
_symmetry.space_group_name_H-M   'P 1'
#
loop_
_entity.id
_entity.type
_entity.pdbx_description
1 polymer ?
#
loop_
_entity_poly.entity_id
_entity_poly.type
_entity_poly.pdbx_seq_one_letter_code
_entity_poly.pdbx_strand_id
1 'polypeptide(L)'
;MNNEVCKKFQDLRNSLSDELDGNGIPEFKDDSFLNKYCYFGKCNSDFDRINAGCLYLLDAFFKDSSVFESIAKKNINVVEYILIWLSYMLNLNKTKGHESIKSFYNYQIDSCDKYKTRINKFTTYESYKGLIDTKKDLLYMDSNIVPKFYEAFKLLCNLYNELDDDIKNCKKYSNFPTLLGIDTSQDTTESIEKTGEAGKTGQKSDFTSSSSSIASKLIPVLSIIVAVAIFLGISYKVNNKEFKNIIFIYYFHYIYANVNKKNNSFTVFILVFAM
;
A
#
# COMPACT_ATOMS: atom_id res chain seq x y z
N MET A 1 4.61 4.54 -3.68
CA MET A 1 5.00 4.35 -2.27
C MET A 1 6.37 4.98 -2.06
N ASN A 2 6.69 5.42 -0.83
CA ASN A 2 7.98 6.04 -0.49
C ASN A 2 8.64 5.26 0.64
N ASN A 3 9.94 5.04 0.51
CA ASN A 3 10.78 4.38 1.50
C ASN A 3 10.63 5.02 2.90
N GLU A 4 10.60 6.34 2.99
CA GLU A 4 10.39 7.04 4.27
C GLU A 4 9.06 6.70 4.93
N VAL A 5 7.99 6.54 4.13
CA VAL A 5 6.68 6.11 4.64
C VAL A 5 6.78 4.69 5.18
N CYS A 6 7.35 3.78 4.39
CA CYS A 6 7.50 2.38 4.79
C CYS A 6 8.39 2.17 6.02
N LYS A 7 9.46 2.96 6.17
CA LYS A 7 10.31 2.96 7.36
C LYS A 7 9.51 3.31 8.63
N LYS A 8 8.69 4.37 8.60
CA LYS A 8 7.87 4.73 9.78
C LYS A 8 6.82 3.68 10.12
N PHE A 9 6.18 3.07 9.12
CA PHE A 9 5.25 1.97 9.38
C PHE A 9 5.98 0.71 9.90
N GLN A 10 7.21 0.47 9.46
CA GLN A 10 8.04 -0.61 9.99
C GLN A 10 8.47 -0.35 11.44
N ASP A 11 8.93 0.86 11.75
CA ASP A 11 9.25 1.29 13.13
C ASP A 11 8.06 1.06 14.07
N LEU A 12 6.86 1.41 13.60
CA LEU A 12 5.62 1.18 14.32
C LEU A 12 5.37 -0.31 14.53
N ARG A 13 5.39 -1.13 13.48
CA ARG A 13 5.09 -2.57 13.57
C ARG A 13 6.07 -3.32 14.48
N ASN A 14 7.34 -2.91 14.47
CA ASN A 14 8.36 -3.46 15.36
C ASN A 14 8.06 -3.18 16.85
N SER A 15 7.30 -2.12 17.14
CA SER A 15 6.97 -1.69 18.50
C SER A 15 5.53 -2.02 18.92
N LEU A 16 4.64 -2.20 17.94
CA LEU A 16 3.23 -2.51 18.09
C LEU A 16 2.88 -3.61 17.08
N SER A 17 2.76 -4.84 17.58
CA SER A 17 2.38 -6.00 16.76
C SER A 17 1.05 -5.76 16.07
N ASP A 18 0.99 -6.10 14.78
CA ASP A 18 -0.22 -6.12 13.97
C ASP A 18 -0.82 -7.53 13.85
N GLU A 19 -0.39 -8.43 14.74
CA GLU A 19 -0.92 -9.77 14.97
C GLU A 19 -1.33 -9.90 16.45
N LEU A 20 -2.41 -10.66 16.70
CA LEU A 20 -2.88 -10.94 18.06
C LEU A 20 -2.02 -12.02 18.71
N ASP A 21 -1.66 -11.83 19.98
CA ASP A 21 -1.03 -12.86 20.81
C ASP A 21 -1.94 -13.17 22.00
N GLY A 22 -2.55 -14.36 21.98
CA GLY A 22 -3.51 -14.79 22.99
C GLY A 22 -4.70 -13.82 23.16
N ASN A 23 -4.66 -13.01 24.22
CA ASN A 23 -5.80 -12.22 24.71
C ASN A 23 -5.91 -10.80 24.10
N GLY A 24 -5.00 -10.38 23.22
CA GLY A 24 -5.05 -9.03 22.64
C GLY A 24 -3.75 -8.60 21.97
N ILE A 25 -3.54 -7.29 21.91
CA ILE A 25 -2.28 -6.70 21.45
C ILE A 25 -1.28 -6.77 22.62
N PRO A 26 -0.02 -7.21 22.43
CA PRO A 26 0.97 -7.22 23.49
C PRO A 26 1.22 -5.85 24.14
N GLU A 27 1.64 -5.84 25.40
CA GLU A 27 2.01 -4.58 26.08
C GLU A 27 3.31 -4.01 25.51
N PHE A 28 3.43 -2.68 25.53
CA PHE A 28 4.69 -2.02 25.22
C PHE A 28 5.72 -2.33 26.30
N LYS A 29 6.98 -2.45 25.90
CA LYS A 29 8.10 -2.35 26.84
C LYS A 29 8.14 -0.95 27.46
N ASP A 30 8.69 -0.84 28.67
CA ASP A 30 8.77 0.43 29.40
C ASP A 30 9.54 1.52 28.62
N ASP A 31 10.50 1.13 27.79
CA ASP A 31 11.34 2.00 26.96
C ASP A 31 10.77 2.29 25.56
N SER A 32 9.56 1.79 25.25
CA SER A 32 8.93 2.00 23.95
C SER A 32 8.72 3.49 23.67
N PHE A 33 9.14 3.95 22.50
CA PHE A 33 8.91 5.32 22.06
C PHE A 33 7.41 5.65 21.94
N LEU A 34 6.54 4.64 21.85
CA LEU A 34 5.09 4.80 21.79
C LEU A 34 4.50 5.24 23.13
N ASN A 35 5.19 5.00 24.25
CA ASN A 35 4.72 5.37 25.59
C ASN A 35 4.46 6.88 25.70
N LYS A 36 5.20 7.73 24.96
CA LYS A 36 4.98 9.18 24.93
C LYS A 36 3.60 9.60 24.38
N TYR A 37 2.96 8.73 23.60
CA TYR A 37 1.63 8.97 23.04
C TYR A 37 0.51 8.42 23.94
N CYS A 38 0.85 7.62 24.94
CA CYS A 38 -0.09 7.13 25.93
C CYS A 38 -0.48 8.21 26.96
N TYR A 39 -1.47 7.93 27.81
CA TYR A 39 -1.85 8.77 28.94
C TYR A 39 -0.93 8.48 30.13
N PHE A 40 -0.31 9.51 30.72
CA PHE A 40 0.74 9.36 31.75
C PHE A 40 1.84 8.34 31.41
N GLY A 41 2.18 8.20 30.13
CA GLY A 41 3.21 7.28 29.68
C GLY A 41 2.81 5.80 29.63
N LYS A 42 1.54 5.46 29.91
CA LYS A 42 1.07 4.07 29.98
C LYS A 42 -0.17 3.81 29.14
N CYS A 43 -0.13 2.77 28.31
CA CYS A 43 -1.25 2.33 27.48
C CYS A 43 -1.87 1.06 28.09
N ASN A 44 -3.04 1.22 28.72
CA ASN A 44 -3.66 0.17 29.54
C ASN A 44 -4.56 -0.78 28.73
N SER A 45 -4.93 -0.40 27.51
CA SER A 45 -5.80 -1.18 26.64
C SER A 45 -5.26 -1.27 25.22
N ASP A 46 -5.74 -2.25 24.45
CA ASP A 46 -5.50 -2.35 23.01
C ASP A 46 -5.87 -1.03 22.30
N PHE A 47 -6.96 -0.38 22.71
CA PHE A 47 -7.37 0.93 22.19
C PHE A 47 -6.32 2.01 22.45
N ASP A 48 -5.73 2.06 23.65
CA ASP A 48 -4.68 3.02 23.97
C ASP A 48 -3.43 2.77 23.12
N ARG A 49 -3.07 1.49 22.91
CA ARG A 49 -1.91 1.08 22.12
C ARG A 49 -2.08 1.45 20.64
N ILE A 50 -3.26 1.15 20.08
CA ILE A 50 -3.62 1.55 18.71
C ILE A 50 -3.62 3.07 18.58
N ASN A 51 -4.17 3.79 19.57
CA ASN A 51 -4.18 5.25 19.60
C ASN A 51 -2.77 5.84 19.62
N ALA A 52 -1.88 5.27 20.43
CA ALA A 52 -0.48 5.67 20.48
C ALA A 52 0.22 5.48 19.12
N GLY A 53 -0.04 4.36 18.44
CA GLY A 53 0.47 4.11 17.09
C GLY A 53 -0.07 5.11 16.04
N CYS A 54 -1.36 5.44 16.09
CA CYS A 54 -1.95 6.41 15.18
C CYS A 54 -1.34 7.81 15.36
N LEU A 55 -1.25 8.27 16.61
CA LEU A 55 -0.64 9.56 16.94
C LEU A 55 0.84 9.61 16.56
N TYR A 56 1.57 8.50 16.70
CA TYR A 56 2.94 8.41 16.22
C TYR A 56 3.06 8.66 14.71
N LEU A 57 2.24 7.99 13.89
CA LEU A 57 2.27 8.18 12.43
C LEU A 57 1.89 9.62 12.06
N LEU A 58 0.85 10.17 12.69
CA LEU A 58 0.42 11.55 12.47
C LEU A 58 1.54 12.54 12.81
N ASP A 59 2.19 12.35 13.96
CA ASP A 59 3.32 13.17 14.35
C ASP A 59 4.51 13.03 13.38
N ALA A 60 4.85 11.80 13.00
CA ALA A 60 5.99 11.52 12.14
C ALA A 60 5.87 12.17 10.76
N PHE A 61 4.65 12.26 10.22
CA PHE A 61 4.42 12.74 8.86
C PHE A 61 3.88 14.17 8.77
N PHE A 62 3.22 14.69 9.80
CA PHE A 62 2.49 15.97 9.71
C PHE A 62 2.90 17.01 10.76
N LYS A 63 3.59 16.60 11.83
CA LYS A 63 4.09 17.57 12.83
C LYS A 63 5.20 18.42 12.27
N ASP A 64 6.15 17.80 11.58
CA ASP A 64 7.27 18.46 10.93
C ASP A 64 6.95 18.74 9.44
N SER A 65 7.13 19.98 9.01
CA SER A 65 6.86 20.41 7.64
C SER A 65 7.79 19.82 6.60
N SER A 66 9.03 19.53 6.96
CA SER A 66 10.05 19.09 6.01
C SER A 66 9.78 17.69 5.46
N VAL A 67 9.41 16.76 6.34
CA VAL A 67 9.00 15.40 5.98
C VAL A 67 7.75 15.44 5.11
N PHE A 68 6.74 16.21 5.53
CA PHE A 68 5.51 16.36 4.78
C PHE A 68 5.75 16.94 3.37
N GLU A 69 6.58 17.98 3.25
CA GLU A 69 6.88 18.61 1.97
C GLU A 69 7.56 17.62 1.00
N SER A 70 8.48 16.80 1.49
CA SER A 70 9.16 15.76 0.71
C SER A 70 8.16 14.72 0.16
N ILE A 71 7.18 14.35 0.98
CA ILE A 71 6.13 13.37 0.68
C ILE A 71 5.09 13.95 -0.28
N ALA A 72 4.64 15.18 -0.02
CA ALA A 72 3.67 15.90 -0.84
C ALA A 72 4.20 16.12 -2.26
N LYS A 73 5.49 16.49 -2.42
CA LYS A 73 6.15 16.59 -3.74
C LYS A 73 6.12 15.29 -4.54
N LYS A 74 6.07 14.14 -3.85
CA LYS A 74 5.99 12.80 -4.47
C LYS A 74 4.54 12.34 -4.71
N ASN A 75 3.54 13.20 -4.44
CA ASN A 75 2.11 12.92 -4.57
C ASN A 75 1.66 11.66 -3.79
N ILE A 76 2.21 11.45 -2.60
CA ILE A 76 1.89 10.26 -1.79
C ILE A 76 0.74 10.57 -0.85
N ASN A 77 -0.27 9.71 -0.84
CA ASN A 77 -1.40 9.86 0.07
C ASN A 77 -1.19 9.13 1.40
N VAL A 78 -0.36 9.72 2.26
CA VAL A 78 0.01 9.12 3.55
C VAL A 78 -1.17 8.92 4.49
N VAL A 79 -2.13 9.85 4.47
CA VAL A 79 -3.35 9.73 5.29
C VAL A 79 -4.08 8.44 4.97
N GLU A 80 -4.23 8.08 3.70
CA GLU A 80 -4.92 6.85 3.30
C GLU A 80 -4.23 5.60 3.88
N TYR A 81 -2.90 5.54 3.86
CA TYR A 81 -2.16 4.42 4.47
C TYR A 81 -2.30 4.36 5.99
N ILE A 82 -2.34 5.51 6.67
CA ILE A 82 -2.59 5.58 8.12
C ILE A 82 -3.99 5.05 8.43
N LEU A 83 -5.00 5.44 7.66
CA LEU A 83 -6.38 5.01 7.88
C LEU A 83 -6.59 3.52 7.53
N ILE A 84 -5.93 3.00 6.50
CA ILE A 84 -5.95 1.56 6.19
C ILE A 84 -5.34 0.75 7.34
N TRP A 85 -4.17 1.17 7.85
CA TRP A 85 -3.55 0.54 9.03
C TRP A 85 -4.46 0.63 10.26
N LEU A 86 -5.01 1.80 10.56
CA LEU A 86 -5.87 2.00 11.72
C LEU A 86 -7.15 1.16 11.62
N SER A 87 -7.78 1.13 10.43
CA SER A 87 -8.92 0.28 10.14
C SER A 87 -8.59 -1.20 10.32
N TYR A 88 -7.43 -1.66 9.83
CA TYR A 88 -6.98 -3.04 10.04
C TYR A 88 -6.82 -3.35 11.53
N MET A 89 -6.09 -2.51 12.27
CA MET A 89 -5.81 -2.72 13.69
C MET A 89 -7.09 -2.76 14.53
N LEU A 90 -8.05 -1.88 14.27
CA LEU A 90 -9.33 -1.85 14.98
C LEU A 90 -10.23 -3.06 14.65
N ASN A 91 -9.98 -3.72 13.51
CA ASN A 91 -10.68 -4.93 13.08
C ASN A 91 -9.93 -6.24 13.38
N LEU A 92 -8.77 -6.19 14.03
CA LEU A 92 -8.01 -7.40 14.41
C LEU A 92 -8.88 -8.39 15.17
N ASN A 93 -9.68 -7.91 16.12
CA ASN A 93 -10.72 -8.71 16.78
C ASN A 93 -12.06 -8.57 16.04
N LYS A 94 -12.31 -9.48 15.08
CA LYS A 94 -13.48 -9.48 14.19
C LYS A 94 -14.83 -9.42 14.92
N THR A 95 -14.91 -9.82 16.18
CA THR A 95 -16.17 -9.85 16.94
C THR A 95 -16.72 -8.45 17.28
N LYS A 96 -15.89 -7.40 17.21
CA LYS A 96 -16.27 -6.04 17.64
C LYS A 96 -16.01 -4.94 16.60
N GLY A 97 -15.53 -5.29 15.39
CA GLY A 97 -14.90 -4.36 14.44
C GLY A 97 -15.61 -3.00 14.23
N HIS A 98 -16.86 -3.00 13.76
CA HIS A 98 -17.57 -1.74 13.45
C HIS A 98 -17.88 -0.90 14.71
N GLU A 99 -18.25 -1.54 15.82
CA GLU A 99 -18.45 -0.85 17.09
C GLU A 99 -17.12 -0.31 17.65
N SER A 100 -16.03 -1.04 17.46
CA SER A 100 -14.68 -0.63 17.87
C SER A 100 -14.24 0.63 17.13
N ILE A 101 -14.42 0.70 15.82
CA ILE A 101 -14.04 1.88 15.03
C ILE A 101 -14.84 3.11 15.45
N LYS A 102 -16.16 2.97 15.56
CA LYS A 102 -17.04 4.08 15.98
C LYS A 102 -16.67 4.59 17.38
N SER A 103 -16.41 3.66 18.30
CA SER A 103 -16.02 3.99 19.68
C SER A 103 -14.64 4.67 19.72
N PHE A 104 -13.68 4.15 18.95
CA PHE A 104 -12.35 4.73 18.82
C PHE A 104 -12.44 6.17 18.31
N TYR A 105 -13.19 6.39 17.23
CA TYR A 105 -13.31 7.70 16.62
C TYR A 105 -13.94 8.72 17.58
N ASN A 106 -15.06 8.39 18.22
CA ASN A 106 -15.74 9.31 19.13
C ASN A 106 -14.89 9.62 20.38
N TYR A 107 -14.27 8.60 20.99
CA TYR A 107 -13.57 8.78 22.25
C TYR A 107 -12.13 9.29 22.09
N GLN A 108 -11.42 8.81 21.08
CA GLN A 108 -10.02 9.20 20.86
C GLN A 108 -9.93 10.37 19.89
N ILE A 109 -10.48 10.26 18.67
CA ILE A 109 -10.26 11.24 17.61
C ILE A 109 -11.06 12.53 17.84
N ASP A 110 -12.33 12.42 18.21
CA ASP A 110 -13.23 13.58 18.37
C ASP A 110 -13.02 14.28 19.73
N SER A 111 -12.90 13.49 20.80
CA SER A 111 -12.85 14.03 22.16
C SER A 111 -11.44 14.43 22.63
N CYS A 112 -10.37 13.74 22.21
CA CYS A 112 -9.03 13.97 22.75
C CYS A 112 -8.32 15.18 22.12
N ASP A 113 -7.75 16.06 22.95
CA ASP A 113 -7.04 17.26 22.50
C ASP A 113 -5.82 16.97 21.62
N LYS A 114 -5.21 15.77 21.74
CA LYS A 114 -4.07 15.36 20.90
C LYS A 114 -4.43 15.38 19.40
N TYR A 115 -5.67 15.08 19.03
CA TYR A 115 -6.11 15.12 17.62
C TYR A 115 -6.50 16.53 17.13
N LYS A 116 -6.66 17.49 18.05
CA LYS A 116 -6.82 18.91 17.74
C LYS A 116 -5.47 19.60 17.48
N THR A 117 -4.36 18.88 17.61
CA THR A 117 -3.02 19.38 17.29
C THR A 117 -3.00 19.96 15.90
N ARG A 118 -2.51 21.20 15.78
CA ARG A 118 -2.43 21.91 14.52
C ARG A 118 -1.36 21.33 13.63
N ILE A 119 -1.69 21.18 12.35
CA ILE A 119 -0.73 20.81 11.32
C ILE A 119 -0.14 22.10 10.75
N ASN A 120 1.12 22.03 10.31
CA ASN A 120 1.78 23.19 9.72
C ASN A 120 1.13 23.65 8.39
N LYS A 121 1.63 24.79 7.93
CA LYS A 121 1.11 25.65 6.84
C LYS A 121 1.07 25.05 5.43
N PHE A 122 1.61 23.85 5.20
CA PHE A 122 1.67 23.24 3.86
C PHE A 122 0.49 22.32 3.52
N THR A 123 -0.50 22.21 4.41
CA THR A 123 -1.76 21.51 4.14
C THR A 123 -2.94 22.47 4.24
N THR A 124 -4.03 22.15 3.53
CA THR A 124 -5.33 22.85 3.69
C THR A 124 -6.03 22.47 4.99
N TYR A 125 -5.46 21.56 5.78
CA TYR A 125 -6.08 20.98 6.97
C TYR A 125 -5.51 21.60 8.23
N GLU A 126 -6.40 21.95 9.15
CA GLU A 126 -6.02 22.67 10.35
C GLU A 126 -5.47 21.76 11.45
N SER A 127 -5.87 20.49 11.47
CA SER A 127 -5.55 19.56 12.56
C SER A 127 -5.52 18.10 12.11
N TYR A 128 -4.95 17.22 12.94
CA TYR A 128 -4.95 15.77 12.69
C TYR A 128 -6.36 15.22 12.50
N LYS A 129 -7.32 15.66 13.31
CA LYS A 129 -8.74 15.33 13.12
C LYS A 129 -9.21 15.77 11.73
N GLY A 130 -8.87 16.99 11.30
CA GLY A 130 -9.20 17.49 9.97
C GLY A 130 -8.68 16.60 8.84
N LEU A 131 -7.44 16.08 8.95
CA LEU A 131 -6.91 15.10 8.00
C LEU A 131 -7.75 13.82 7.97
N ILE A 132 -8.02 13.25 9.14
CA ILE A 132 -8.77 11.99 9.25
C ILE A 132 -10.17 12.14 8.67
N ASP A 133 -10.86 13.22 9.00
CA ASP A 133 -12.26 13.47 8.61
C ASP A 133 -12.46 13.46 7.10
N THR A 134 -11.45 13.89 6.34
CA THR A 134 -11.52 13.97 4.88
C THR A 134 -11.54 12.61 4.19
N LYS A 135 -11.03 11.58 4.87
CA LYS A 135 -10.86 10.23 4.33
C LYS A 135 -11.41 9.17 5.28
N LYS A 136 -12.23 9.58 6.26
CA LYS A 136 -12.72 8.72 7.35
C LYS A 136 -13.46 7.47 6.86
N ASP A 137 -14.01 7.50 5.65
CA ASP A 137 -14.65 6.32 5.03
C ASP A 137 -13.68 5.13 4.91
N LEU A 138 -12.37 5.38 4.79
CA LEU A 138 -11.35 4.32 4.81
C LEU A 138 -11.22 3.62 6.17
N LEU A 139 -11.61 4.29 7.26
CA LEU A 139 -11.68 3.65 8.59
C LEU A 139 -12.80 2.63 8.70
N TYR A 140 -13.88 2.81 7.93
CA TYR A 140 -15.07 1.98 7.97
C TYR A 140 -15.10 0.97 6.80
N MET A 141 -13.94 0.66 6.22
CA MET A 141 -13.82 -0.34 5.18
C MET A 141 -14.29 -1.71 5.69
N ASP A 142 -14.89 -2.51 4.81
CA ASP A 142 -15.33 -3.86 5.13
C ASP A 142 -14.19 -4.67 5.77
N SER A 143 -14.49 -5.30 6.90
CA SER A 143 -13.52 -6.01 7.74
C SER A 143 -12.92 -7.25 7.06
N ASN A 144 -13.54 -7.74 5.98
CA ASN A 144 -13.01 -8.81 5.13
C ASN A 144 -12.11 -8.29 4.00
N ILE A 145 -12.20 -6.99 3.70
CA ILE A 145 -11.46 -6.33 2.62
C ILE A 145 -10.20 -5.65 3.17
N VAL A 146 -10.29 -4.93 4.29
CA VAL A 146 -9.17 -4.19 4.85
C VAL A 146 -7.91 -5.04 5.10
N PRO A 147 -7.99 -6.32 5.55
CA PRO A 147 -6.79 -7.14 5.71
C PRO A 147 -6.06 -7.35 4.40
N LYS A 148 -6.77 -7.50 3.28
CA LYS A 148 -6.15 -7.69 1.95
C LYS A 148 -5.38 -6.46 1.50
N PHE A 149 -5.96 -5.27 1.73
CA PHE A 149 -5.27 -4.00 1.43
C PHE A 149 -4.06 -3.80 2.33
N TYR A 150 -4.19 -4.11 3.61
CA TYR A 150 -3.09 -3.97 4.56
C TYR A 150 -1.95 -4.94 4.24
N GLU A 151 -2.24 -6.21 3.91
CA GLU A 151 -1.23 -7.17 3.43
C GLU A 151 -0.54 -6.68 2.14
N ALA A 152 -1.30 -6.19 1.17
CA ALA A 152 -0.72 -5.61 -0.05
C ALA A 152 0.18 -4.41 0.27
N PHE A 153 -0.21 -3.57 1.22
CA PHE A 153 0.61 -2.46 1.72
C PHE A 153 1.89 -2.95 2.40
N LYS A 154 1.82 -3.99 3.25
CA LYS A 154 3.00 -4.60 3.89
C LYS A 154 3.98 -5.11 2.84
N LEU A 155 3.49 -5.86 1.85
CA LEU A 155 4.31 -6.37 0.75
C LEU A 155 4.98 -5.25 -0.05
N LEU A 156 4.22 -4.18 -0.34
CA LEU A 156 4.74 -3.01 -1.02
C LEU A 156 5.85 -2.36 -0.19
N CYS A 157 5.70 -2.24 1.12
CA CYS A 157 6.76 -1.70 1.97
C CYS A 157 7.97 -2.61 2.08
N ASN A 158 7.79 -3.92 2.19
CA ASN A 158 8.89 -4.88 2.17
C ASN A 158 9.70 -4.76 0.87
N LEU A 159 9.04 -4.61 -0.28
CA LEU A 159 9.71 -4.38 -1.55
C LEU A 159 10.55 -3.11 -1.53
N TYR A 160 10.02 -1.98 -1.05
CA TYR A 160 10.75 -0.72 -1.00
C TYR A 160 11.91 -0.73 0.02
N ASN A 161 11.77 -1.47 1.11
CA ASN A 161 12.82 -1.62 2.11
C ASN A 161 13.93 -2.59 1.62
N GLU A 162 13.56 -3.71 0.98
CA GLU A 162 14.54 -4.66 0.38
C GLU A 162 15.27 -4.05 -0.84
N LEU A 163 14.63 -3.13 -1.58
CA LEU A 163 15.26 -2.42 -2.71
C LEU A 163 16.29 -1.36 -2.25
N ASP A 164 16.27 -0.95 -0.98
CA ASP A 164 17.28 -0.05 -0.39
C ASP A 164 18.58 -0.80 -0.06
N ASP A 165 18.49 -2.12 0.16
CA ASP A 165 19.62 -2.96 0.60
C ASP A 165 20.25 -3.84 -0.49
N ASP A 166 19.55 -4.22 -1.58
CA ASP A 166 20.21 -4.97 -2.67
C ASP A 166 19.44 -4.93 -4.02
N ILE A 167 19.93 -4.12 -4.96
CA ILE A 167 19.61 -4.23 -6.39
C ILE A 167 20.29 -5.49 -6.93
N LYS A 168 19.78 -6.71 -6.64
CA LYS A 168 20.33 -7.90 -7.32
C LYS A 168 19.44 -9.10 -7.57
N ASN A 169 18.27 -9.26 -6.95
CA ASN A 169 17.48 -10.49 -7.18
C ASN A 169 15.98 -10.24 -7.37
N CYS A 170 15.62 -9.93 -8.62
CA CYS A 170 14.24 -9.85 -9.13
C CYS A 170 13.51 -11.22 -9.18
N LYS A 171 13.97 -12.24 -8.43
CA LYS A 171 13.44 -13.61 -8.44
C LYS A 171 12.43 -13.91 -7.32
N LYS A 172 12.33 -13.08 -6.28
CA LYS A 172 11.49 -13.36 -5.10
C LYS A 172 9.99 -13.05 -5.31
N TYR A 173 9.65 -12.22 -6.30
CA TYR A 173 8.30 -11.64 -6.45
C TYR A 173 7.45 -12.23 -7.58
N SER A 174 7.93 -13.29 -8.25
CA SER A 174 7.22 -13.98 -9.35
C SER A 174 5.92 -14.69 -8.90
N ASN A 175 5.77 -14.95 -7.60
CA ASN A 175 4.66 -15.72 -7.02
C ASN A 175 3.52 -14.84 -6.46
N PHE A 176 3.48 -13.56 -6.83
CA PHE A 176 2.51 -12.57 -6.36
C PHE A 176 1.02 -12.96 -6.53
N PRO A 177 0.60 -13.62 -7.63
CA PRO A 177 -0.79 -14.06 -7.78
C PRO A 177 -1.21 -15.14 -6.77
N THR A 178 -0.27 -15.99 -6.35
CA THR A 178 -0.55 -17.18 -5.53
C THR A 178 -0.78 -16.83 -4.06
N LEU A 179 -0.16 -15.77 -3.54
CA LEU A 179 -0.35 -15.32 -2.14
C LEU A 179 -1.69 -14.63 -1.88
N LEU A 180 -2.36 -14.14 -2.93
CA LEU A 180 -3.69 -13.51 -2.83
C LEU A 180 -4.84 -14.53 -2.92
N GLY A 181 -4.54 -15.84 -2.99
CA GLY A 181 -5.55 -16.90 -3.14
C GLY A 181 -6.27 -16.85 -4.49
N ILE A 182 -5.57 -16.43 -5.56
CA ILE A 182 -6.07 -16.52 -6.92
C ILE A 182 -5.62 -17.87 -7.47
N ASP A 183 -6.49 -18.88 -7.45
CA ASP A 183 -6.23 -20.17 -8.09
C ASP A 183 -6.18 -19.98 -9.61
N THR A 184 -5.00 -19.77 -10.17
CA THR A 184 -4.76 -19.95 -11.60
C THR A 184 -4.64 -21.44 -11.89
N SER A 185 -5.76 -22.10 -12.19
CA SER A 185 -5.71 -23.33 -12.96
C SER A 185 -5.55 -22.97 -14.43
N GLN A 186 -4.32 -23.07 -14.93
CA GLN A 186 -4.10 -23.57 -16.29
C GLN A 186 -2.66 -24.04 -16.49
N ASP A 187 -2.57 -25.35 -16.62
CA ASP A 187 -1.55 -26.16 -17.27
C ASP A 187 -0.88 -25.43 -18.46
N THR A 188 0.44 -25.41 -18.46
CA THR A 188 1.21 -25.47 -19.70
C THR A 188 2.51 -26.20 -19.41
N THR A 189 2.40 -27.50 -19.53
CA THR A 189 3.50 -28.42 -19.83
C THR A 189 4.19 -27.96 -21.12
N GLU A 190 5.48 -27.61 -21.07
CA GLU A 190 6.36 -27.83 -22.22
C GLU A 190 7.79 -28.16 -21.76
N SER A 191 8.14 -29.41 -22.04
CA SER A 191 9.41 -30.08 -21.84
C SER A 191 10.46 -29.64 -22.86
N ILE A 192 11.70 -29.39 -22.44
CA ILE A 192 12.89 -29.77 -23.22
C ILE A 192 13.99 -30.22 -22.25
N GLU A 193 14.34 -31.50 -22.34
CA GLU A 193 15.54 -32.10 -21.77
C GLU A 193 16.55 -32.30 -22.91
N LYS A 194 17.81 -31.84 -22.75
CA LYS A 194 19.06 -32.61 -22.92
C LYS A 194 20.32 -31.73 -23.03
N THR A 195 21.20 -31.90 -22.04
CA THR A 195 22.63 -32.28 -22.06
C THR A 195 23.61 -31.75 -23.13
N GLY A 196 24.79 -31.27 -22.69
CA GLY A 196 26.07 -31.52 -23.38
C GLY A 196 27.12 -30.38 -23.43
N GLU A 197 28.37 -30.71 -23.09
CA GLU A 197 29.60 -29.91 -22.88
C GLU A 197 30.24 -29.12 -24.06
N ALA A 198 31.02 -28.09 -23.66
CA ALA A 198 32.36 -27.64 -24.08
C ALA A 198 32.74 -27.31 -25.56
N GLY A 199 33.34 -26.11 -25.75
CA GLY A 199 34.18 -25.79 -26.92
C GLY A 199 34.50 -24.30 -27.11
N LYS A 200 35.79 -23.94 -27.06
CA LYS A 200 36.37 -22.59 -27.32
C LYS A 200 36.24 -22.14 -28.79
N THR A 201 36.20 -20.83 -29.01
CA THR A 201 37.18 -19.98 -29.77
C THR A 201 36.47 -18.77 -30.39
N GLY A 202 37.12 -17.60 -30.31
CA GLY A 202 36.52 -16.32 -30.69
C GLY A 202 36.68 -15.97 -32.16
N GLN A 203 35.85 -15.04 -32.62
CA GLN A 203 36.23 -14.06 -33.63
C GLN A 203 35.33 -12.80 -33.53
N LYS A 204 36.02 -11.68 -33.67
CA LYS A 204 35.55 -10.29 -33.69
C LYS A 204 34.62 -10.07 -34.89
N SER A 205 33.50 -9.36 -34.69
CA SER A 205 32.85 -8.64 -35.78
C SER A 205 32.36 -7.28 -35.29
N ASP A 206 32.53 -6.31 -36.17
CA ASP A 206 32.54 -4.88 -35.94
C ASP A 206 31.16 -4.30 -35.59
N PHE A 207 31.20 -3.16 -34.90
CA PHE A 207 30.07 -2.28 -34.66
C PHE A 207 29.40 -1.88 -35.99
N THR A 208 28.10 -2.15 -36.15
CA THR A 208 27.22 -1.38 -37.03
C THR A 208 25.84 -1.30 -36.40
N SER A 209 25.61 -0.15 -35.78
CA SER A 209 24.38 0.64 -35.82
C SER A 209 23.03 -0.04 -35.53
N SER A 210 22.58 0.17 -34.29
CA SER A 210 21.28 0.79 -33.97
C SER A 210 20.12 0.55 -34.97
N SER A 211 19.42 -0.56 -34.77
CA SER A 211 17.99 -0.66 -35.12
C SER A 211 17.17 -0.77 -33.82
N SER A 212 16.97 0.36 -33.14
CA SER A 212 16.05 0.46 -32.00
C SER A 212 15.08 1.60 -32.25
N SER A 213 13.81 1.28 -32.50
CA SER A 213 12.73 2.27 -32.30
C SER A 213 11.29 1.73 -32.22
N ILE A 214 11.00 0.46 -32.53
CA ILE A 214 9.59 -0.01 -32.57
C ILE A 214 9.31 -1.19 -31.61
N ALA A 215 10.16 -2.22 -31.60
CA ALA A 215 9.93 -3.42 -30.78
C ALA A 215 9.90 -3.16 -29.25
N SER A 216 10.72 -2.22 -28.76
CA SER A 216 10.76 -1.87 -27.32
C SER A 216 9.61 -0.96 -26.86
N LYS A 217 8.81 -0.42 -27.79
CA LYS A 217 7.62 0.41 -27.48
C LYS A 217 6.30 -0.37 -27.53
N LEU A 218 6.25 -1.52 -28.20
CA LEU A 218 5.06 -2.38 -28.32
C LEU A 218 4.89 -3.35 -27.15
N ILE A 219 5.98 -3.82 -26.55
CA ILE A 219 5.95 -4.76 -25.41
C ILE A 219 5.13 -4.22 -24.22
N PRO A 220 5.27 -2.93 -23.81
CA PRO A 220 4.46 -2.39 -22.72
C PRO A 220 2.96 -2.30 -23.06
N VAL A 221 2.61 -2.04 -24.32
CA VAL A 221 1.21 -1.88 -24.75
C VAL A 221 0.48 -3.22 -24.69
N LEU A 222 1.14 -4.31 -25.12
CA LEU A 222 0.54 -5.63 -25.11
C LEU A 222 0.33 -6.16 -23.68
N SER A 223 1.27 -5.89 -22.77
CA SER A 223 1.11 -6.24 -21.35
C SER A 223 -0.05 -5.51 -20.68
N ILE A 224 -0.33 -4.27 -21.07
CA ILE A 224 -1.47 -3.50 -20.56
C ILE A 224 -2.79 -4.12 -21.03
N ILE A 225 -2.90 -4.48 -22.32
CA ILE A 225 -4.12 -5.08 -22.89
C ILE A 225 -4.45 -6.41 -22.20
N VAL A 226 -3.45 -7.26 -21.93
CA VAL A 226 -3.63 -8.52 -21.21
C VAL A 226 -4.09 -8.27 -19.77
N ALA A 227 -3.51 -7.29 -19.08
CA ALA A 227 -3.96 -6.91 -17.74
C ALA A 227 -5.41 -6.38 -17.74
N VAL A 228 -5.78 -5.53 -18.70
CA VAL A 228 -7.15 -4.99 -18.85
C VAL A 228 -8.17 -6.13 -18.98
N ALA A 229 -7.89 -7.11 -19.84
CA ALA A 229 -8.79 -8.24 -20.08
C ALA A 229 -8.99 -9.10 -18.83
N ILE A 230 -7.92 -9.36 -18.08
CA ILE A 230 -7.99 -10.11 -16.81
C ILE A 230 -8.84 -9.37 -15.78
N PHE A 231 -8.63 -8.05 -15.62
CA PHE A 231 -9.40 -7.24 -14.67
C PHE A 231 -10.88 -7.09 -15.05
N LEU A 232 -11.19 -6.93 -16.34
CA LEU A 232 -12.58 -6.92 -16.83
C LEU A 232 -13.26 -8.27 -16.58
N GLY A 233 -12.55 -9.39 -16.76
CA GLY A 233 -13.06 -10.72 -16.44
C GLY A 233 -13.40 -10.89 -14.95
N ILE A 234 -12.55 -10.37 -14.06
CA ILE A 234 -12.79 -10.39 -12.61
C ILE A 234 -13.99 -9.49 -12.23
N SER A 235 -14.06 -8.28 -12.81
CA SER A 235 -15.16 -7.33 -12.55
C SER A 235 -16.52 -7.86 -13.03
N TYR A 236 -16.55 -8.56 -14.17
CA TYR A 236 -17.76 -9.18 -14.70
C TYR A 236 -18.33 -10.28 -13.78
N LYS A 237 -17.46 -11.05 -13.11
CA LYS A 237 -17.86 -12.14 -12.22
C LYS A 237 -18.35 -11.65 -10.84
N VAL A 238 -17.94 -10.46 -10.40
CA VAL A 238 -18.35 -9.90 -9.11
C VAL A 238 -19.71 -9.20 -9.25
N ASN A 239 -20.77 -9.75 -8.63
CA ASN A 239 -22.14 -9.24 -8.78
C ASN A 239 -22.51 -8.07 -7.85
N ASN A 240 -21.55 -7.60 -7.03
CA ASN A 240 -21.77 -6.50 -6.09
C ASN A 240 -21.47 -5.15 -6.77
N LYS A 241 -22.49 -4.28 -6.88
CA LYS A 241 -22.40 -2.95 -7.51
C LYS A 241 -21.35 -2.03 -6.87
N GLU A 242 -21.13 -2.14 -5.57
CA GLU A 242 -20.20 -1.29 -4.83
C GLU A 242 -18.74 -1.70 -5.08
N PHE A 243 -18.49 -3.00 -5.20
CA PHE A 243 -17.18 -3.58 -5.52
C PHE A 243 -16.74 -3.22 -6.95
N LYS A 244 -17.69 -3.14 -7.89
CA LYS A 244 -17.41 -2.67 -9.26
C LYS A 244 -16.90 -1.22 -9.26
N ASN A 245 -17.50 -0.34 -8.44
CA ASN A 245 -17.05 1.05 -8.31
C ASN A 245 -15.66 1.18 -7.67
N ILE A 246 -15.37 0.38 -6.64
CA ILE A 246 -14.06 0.43 -5.96
C ILE A 246 -12.94 -0.09 -6.87
N ILE A 247 -13.15 -1.22 -7.56
CA ILE A 247 -12.20 -1.73 -8.56
C ILE A 247 -11.99 -0.70 -9.67
N PHE A 248 -13.07 -0.08 -10.14
CA PHE A 248 -13.02 0.94 -11.17
C PHE A 248 -12.20 2.18 -10.75
N ILE A 249 -12.41 2.69 -9.53
CA ILE A 249 -11.65 3.83 -8.97
C ILE A 249 -10.16 3.48 -8.81
N TYR A 250 -9.85 2.28 -8.31
CA TYR A 250 -8.47 1.83 -8.16
C TYR A 250 -7.77 1.70 -9.51
N TYR A 251 -8.48 1.13 -10.50
CA TYR A 251 -7.99 0.98 -11.86
C TYR A 251 -7.76 2.33 -12.55
N PHE A 252 -8.68 3.29 -12.37
CA PHE A 252 -8.56 4.63 -12.90
C PHE A 252 -7.31 5.34 -12.35
N HIS A 253 -7.07 5.25 -11.03
CA HIS A 253 -5.86 5.79 -10.42
C HIS A 253 -4.58 5.09 -10.87
N TYR A 254 -4.58 3.76 -10.99
CA TYR A 254 -3.44 2.98 -11.45
C TYR A 254 -3.04 3.33 -12.88
N ILE A 255 -4.01 3.39 -13.80
CA ILE A 255 -3.77 3.82 -15.18
C ILE A 255 -3.30 5.26 -15.22
N TYR A 256 -3.98 6.18 -14.52
CA TYR A 256 -3.63 7.59 -14.52
C TYR A 256 -2.19 7.83 -14.05
N ALA A 257 -1.77 7.17 -12.96
CA ALA A 257 -0.42 7.28 -12.41
C ALA A 257 0.67 6.71 -13.35
N ASN A 258 0.38 5.63 -14.08
CA ASN A 258 1.33 5.02 -15.01
C ASN A 258 1.37 5.71 -16.39
N VAL A 259 0.25 6.29 -16.83
CA VAL A 259 0.15 7.02 -18.11
C VAL A 259 0.76 8.41 -18.02
N ASN A 260 0.65 9.12 -16.89
CA ASN A 260 1.33 10.42 -16.70
C ASN A 260 2.87 10.32 -16.75
N LYS A 261 3.45 9.12 -16.64
CA LYS A 261 4.90 8.89 -16.79
C LYS A 261 5.36 8.68 -18.24
N LYS A 262 4.44 8.53 -19.21
CA LYS A 262 4.78 8.32 -20.64
C LYS A 262 3.88 9.20 -21.53
N ASN A 263 4.46 10.19 -22.20
CA ASN A 263 3.74 11.13 -23.08
C ASN A 263 2.81 10.44 -24.11
N ASN A 264 1.57 10.96 -24.14
CA ASN A 264 0.61 11.16 -25.23
C ASN A 264 -0.04 9.99 -26.02
N SER A 265 -1.32 10.25 -26.34
CA SER A 265 -2.26 9.59 -27.28
C SER A 265 -3.08 8.41 -26.74
N PHE A 266 -2.49 7.50 -25.95
CA PHE A 266 -3.21 6.28 -25.52
C PHE A 266 -4.35 6.54 -24.50
N THR A 267 -4.26 7.62 -23.74
CA THR A 267 -5.23 7.98 -22.68
C THR A 267 -6.62 8.31 -23.22
N VAL A 268 -6.69 8.89 -24.43
CA VAL A 268 -7.96 9.28 -25.06
C VAL A 268 -8.72 8.04 -25.54
N PHE A 269 -8.01 7.00 -26.00
CA PHE A 269 -8.63 5.76 -26.48
C PHE A 269 -9.27 4.93 -25.36
N ILE A 270 -8.69 4.93 -24.15
CA ILE A 270 -9.25 4.19 -23.00
C ILE A 270 -10.48 4.90 -22.41
N LEU A 271 -10.51 6.24 -22.43
CA LEU A 271 -11.67 7.03 -21.97
C LEU A 271 -12.91 6.85 -22.85
N VAL A 272 -12.72 6.67 -24.17
CA VAL A 272 -13.83 6.48 -25.13
C VAL A 272 -14.52 5.11 -24.99
N PHE A 273 -13.84 4.10 -24.45
CA PHE A 273 -14.42 2.77 -24.21
C PHE A 273 -14.99 2.59 -22.79
N ALA A 274 -14.80 3.57 -21.90
CA ALA A 274 -15.23 3.51 -20.50
C ALA A 274 -16.45 4.40 -20.16
N MET A 275 -17.01 5.11 -21.15
CA MET A 275 -18.34 5.74 -21.09
C MET A 275 -19.38 4.79 -21.70
#